data_AF-A0A838L655-F1
#
_entry.id   AF-A0A838L655-F1
#
_cell.length_a   1.000
_cell.length_b   1.000
_cell.length_c   1.000
_cell.angle_alpha   90.00
_cell.angle_beta   90.00
_cell.angle_gamma   90.00
#
_symmetry.space_group_name_H-M   'P 1'
#
loop_
_entity.id
_entity.type
_entity.pdbx_description
1 polymer ?
#
loop_
_entity_poly.entity_id
_entity_poly.type
_entity_poly.pdbx_seq_one_letter_code
_entity_poly.pdbx_strand_id
1 'polypeptide(L)'
;MTITPRRIAWRNSWQTWYVGRIEPNGSGSLIAGHFRVAQPVKVFMACWFGGVTLFGLAFAGTSIARQSASWMTIVPLGMLGFGIALVRIGMWMARDDRSAISTMLAETLVAGEIR
;
A
#
# COMPACT_ATOMS: atom_id res chain seq x y z
N MET A 1 -11.37 -9.86 13.55
CA MET A 1 -12.41 -9.47 12.57
C MET A 1 -11.74 -8.66 11.48
N THR A 2 -12.07 -8.89 10.21
CA THR A 2 -11.52 -8.13 9.08
C THR A 2 -12.66 -7.33 8.47
N ILE A 3 -12.54 -6.00 8.47
CA ILE A 3 -13.58 -5.09 7.93
C ILE A 3 -13.00 -4.40 6.71
N THR A 4 -13.70 -4.52 5.59
CA THR A 4 -13.33 -3.89 4.32
C THR A 4 -14.38 -2.83 3.96
N PRO A 5 -14.05 -1.53 3.95
CA PRO A 5 -15.01 -0.50 3.56
C PRO A 5 -15.33 -0.65 2.06
N ARG A 6 -16.60 -0.89 1.72
CA ARG A 6 -17.04 -1.01 0.33
C ARG A 6 -17.37 0.39 -0.24
N ARG A 7 -16.39 1.29 -0.26
CA ARG A 7 -16.58 2.70 -0.68
C ARG A 7 -16.22 2.98 -2.15
N ILE A 8 -15.30 2.19 -2.72
CA ILE A 8 -14.87 2.34 -4.11
C ILE A 8 -15.54 1.24 -4.95
N ALA A 9 -16.30 1.61 -5.99
CA ALA A 9 -16.96 0.66 -6.88
C ALA A 9 -15.97 -0.28 -7.59
N TRP A 10 -14.71 0.14 -7.70
CA TRP A 10 -13.58 -0.62 -8.22
C TRP A 10 -12.69 -1.11 -7.06
N ARG A 11 -12.35 -2.40 -7.07
CA ARG A 11 -11.36 -2.99 -6.14
C ARG A 11 -9.96 -2.51 -6.51
N ASN A 12 -9.58 -1.31 -6.06
CA ASN A 12 -8.19 -0.90 -6.12
C ASN A 12 -7.37 -1.79 -5.17
N SER A 13 -6.31 -2.44 -5.66
CA SER A 13 -5.44 -3.27 -4.83
C SER A 13 -4.66 -2.45 -3.77
N TRP A 14 -4.62 -1.13 -3.90
CA TRP A 14 -4.09 -0.21 -2.88
C TRP A 14 -5.06 0.06 -1.71
N GLN A 15 -6.28 -0.48 -1.73
CA GLN A 15 -7.25 -0.31 -0.63
C GLN A 15 -6.65 -0.70 0.72
N THR A 16 -6.89 0.16 1.71
CA THR A 16 -6.42 -0.06 3.08
C THR A 16 -7.41 -0.95 3.83
N TRP A 17 -6.92 -2.05 4.40
CA TRP A 17 -7.72 -3.00 5.16
C TRP A 17 -7.48 -2.79 6.65
N TYR A 18 -8.55 -2.76 7.44
CA TYR A 18 -8.45 -2.77 8.89
C TYR A 18 -8.52 -4.21 9.40
N VAL A 19 -7.46 -4.63 10.09
CA VAL A 19 -7.40 -5.92 10.77
C VAL A 19 -7.30 -5.64 12.26
N GLY A 20 -8.33 -6.03 13.02
CA GLY A 20 -8.38 -5.78 14.45
C GLY A 20 -9.22 -6.79 15.22
N ARG A 21 -9.13 -6.68 16.54
CA ARG A 21 -9.95 -7.41 17.52
C ARG A 21 -10.59 -6.42 18.47
N ILE A 22 -11.77 -6.79 18.96
CA ILE A 22 -12.46 -6.10 20.04
C ILE A 22 -12.00 -6.79 21.31
N GLU A 23 -11.37 -6.03 22.20
CA GLU A 23 -10.90 -6.51 23.49
C GLU A 23 -11.66 -5.79 24.60
N PRO A 24 -12.16 -6.51 25.62
CA PRO A 24 -12.79 -5.88 26.77
C PRO A 24 -11.74 -5.07 27.55
N ASN A 25 -12.09 -3.83 27.88
CA ASN A 25 -11.31 -2.93 28.72
C ASN A 25 -12.17 -2.55 29.93
N GLY A 26 -11.58 -2.29 31.10
CA GLY A 26 -12.30 -2.11 32.37
C GLY A 26 -13.37 -1.01 32.39
N SER A 27 -13.47 -0.17 31.36
CA SER A 27 -14.49 0.87 31.18
C SER A 27 -15.27 0.76 29.84
N GLY A 28 -15.15 -0.34 29.09
CA GLY A 28 -15.82 -0.50 27.78
C GLY A 28 -15.16 -1.53 26.86
N SER A 29 -15.34 -1.39 25.55
CA SER A 29 -14.67 -2.24 24.54
C SER A 29 -13.62 -1.45 23.78
N LEU A 30 -12.39 -1.97 23.69
CA LEU A 30 -11.29 -1.37 22.94
C LEU A 30 -11.10 -2.10 21.61
N ILE A 31 -11.08 -1.34 20.51
CA ILE A 31 -10.84 -1.88 19.17
C ILE A 31 -9.35 -1.71 18.86
N ALA A 32 -8.58 -2.78 19.04
CA ALA A 32 -7.16 -2.82 18.73
C ALA A 32 -6.93 -3.42 17.33
N GLY A 33 -6.16 -2.75 16.48
CA GLY A 33 -5.88 -3.24 15.14
C GLY A 33 -4.94 -2.35 14.35
N HIS A 34 -4.57 -2.82 13.16
CA HIS A 34 -3.66 -2.11 12.27
C HIS A 34 -4.19 -2.07 10.84
N PHE A 35 -3.91 -0.96 10.16
CA PHE A 35 -4.22 -0.76 8.76
C PHE A 35 -3.15 -1.41 7.88
N ARG A 36 -3.57 -2.17 6.84
CA ARG A 36 -2.66 -2.84 5.91
C ARG A 36 -3.08 -2.63 4.46
N VAL A 37 -2.11 -2.41 3.57
CA VAL A 37 -2.31 -2.47 2.12
C VAL A 37 -2.38 -3.92 1.66
N ALA A 38 -3.14 -4.22 0.60
CA ALA A 38 -3.31 -5.58 0.10
C ALA A 38 -1.97 -6.26 -0.27
N GLN A 39 -1.86 -7.55 0.06
CA GLN A 39 -0.68 -8.38 -0.20
C GLN A 39 -0.21 -8.36 -1.67
N PRO A 40 -1.09 -8.39 -2.69
CA PRO A 40 -0.66 -8.40 -4.10
C PRO A 40 0.15 -7.18 -4.51
N VAL A 41 -0.18 -6.00 -3.97
CA VAL A 41 0.56 -4.76 -4.25
C VAL A 41 1.98 -4.82 -3.72
N LYS A 42 2.17 -5.39 -2.52
CA LYS A 42 3.50 -5.56 -1.93
C LYS A 42 4.37 -6.48 -2.78
N VAL A 43 3.79 -7.59 -3.25
CA VAL A 43 4.49 -8.53 -4.13
C VAL A 43 4.83 -7.88 -5.47
N PHE A 44 3.87 -7.21 -6.10
CA PHE A 44 4.10 -6.50 -7.36
C PHE A 44 5.21 -5.45 -7.22
N MET A 45 5.17 -4.63 -6.16
CA MET A 45 6.21 -3.61 -5.93
C MET A 45 7.56 -4.23 -5.62
N ALA A 46 7.62 -5.33 -4.85
CA ALA A 46 8.87 -6.05 -4.61
C ALA A 46 9.47 -6.59 -5.91
N CYS A 47 8.65 -7.20 -6.77
CA CYS A 47 9.08 -7.66 -8.09
C CYS A 47 9.50 -6.50 -9.00
N TRP A 48 8.78 -5.38 -8.97
CA TRP A 48 9.09 -4.18 -9.76
C TRP A 48 10.45 -3.60 -9.37
N PHE A 49 10.63 -3.22 -8.09
CA PHE A 49 11.88 -2.64 -7.62
C PHE A 49 13.05 -3.62 -7.72
N GLY A 50 12.82 -4.90 -7.41
CA GLY A 50 13.82 -5.94 -7.58
C GLY A 50 14.26 -6.08 -9.04
N GLY A 51 13.30 -6.17 -9.96
CA GLY A 51 13.56 -6.29 -11.39
C GLY A 51 14.28 -5.07 -11.96
N VAL A 52 13.83 -3.86 -11.64
CA VAL A 52 14.47 -2.61 -12.07
C VAL A 52 15.90 -2.49 -11.52
N THR A 53 16.13 -2.91 -10.28
CA THR A 53 17.47 -2.90 -9.67
C THR A 53 18.41 -3.89 -10.36
N LEU A 54 17.96 -5.14 -10.55
CA LEU A 54 18.75 -6.17 -11.24
C LEU A 54 19.07 -5.76 -12.68
N PHE A 55 18.08 -5.24 -13.40
CA PHE A 55 18.25 -4.72 -14.75
C PHE A 55 19.26 -3.57 -14.78
N GLY A 56 19.13 -2.60 -13.86
CA GLY A 56 20.06 -1.47 -13.74
C GLY A 56 21.50 -1.91 -13.47
N LEU A 57 21.70 -2.87 -12.57
CA LEU A 57 23.03 -3.41 -12.25
C LEU A 57 23.64 -4.17 -13.43
N ALA A 58 22.88 -5.04 -14.09
CA ALA A 58 23.34 -5.78 -15.26
C ALA A 58 23.70 -4.83 -16.42
N PHE A 59 22.86 -3.81 -16.65
CA PHE A 59 23.08 -2.82 -17.68
C PHE A 59 24.29 -1.92 -17.38
N ALA A 60 24.47 -1.51 -16.12
CA ALA A 60 25.65 -0.76 -15.69
C ALA A 60 26.92 -1.58 -15.86
N GLY A 61 26.93 -2.85 -15.42
CA GLY A 61 28.07 -3.75 -15.57
C GLY A 61 28.49 -3.95 -17.02
N THR A 62 27.53 -4.18 -17.92
CA THR A 62 27.80 -4.32 -19.36
C THR A 62 28.27 -3.01 -20.01
N SER A 63 27.72 -1.87 -19.60
CA SER A 63 28.11 -0.55 -20.12
C SER A 63 29.54 -0.17 -19.71
N ILE A 64 29.93 -0.48 -18.46
CA ILE A 64 31.31 -0.30 -17.97
C ILE A 64 32.25 -1.22 -18.74
N ALA A 65 31.91 -2.50 -18.91
CA ALA A 65 32.73 -3.46 -19.65
C ALA A 65 32.93 -3.05 -21.12
N ARG A 66 31.94 -2.39 -21.72
CA ARG A 66 32.00 -1.91 -23.10
C ARG A 66 32.57 -0.49 -23.27
N GLN A 67 32.90 0.19 -22.17
CA GLN A 67 33.31 1.61 -22.16
C GLN A 67 32.36 2.51 -22.97
N SER A 68 31.07 2.19 -22.96
CA SER A 68 30.06 2.88 -23.76
C SER A 68 29.00 3.49 -22.84
N ALA A 69 28.89 4.81 -22.84
CA ALA A 69 27.83 5.51 -22.14
C ALA A 69 26.61 5.68 -23.06
N SER A 70 25.64 4.78 -22.95
CA SER A 70 24.35 4.91 -23.65
C SER A 70 23.38 5.74 -22.81
N TRP A 71 22.51 6.51 -23.48
CA TRP A 71 21.38 7.19 -22.81
C TRP A 71 20.45 6.21 -22.08
N MET A 72 20.47 4.93 -22.48
CA MET A 72 19.73 3.85 -21.82
C MET A 72 20.13 3.64 -20.36
N THR A 73 21.29 4.14 -19.93
CA THR A 73 21.72 4.10 -18.52
C THR A 73 20.83 4.95 -17.59
N ILE A 74 20.09 5.92 -18.15
CA ILE A 74 19.14 6.77 -17.40
C ILE A 74 17.78 6.07 -17.21
N VAL A 75 17.46 5.08 -18.07
CA VAL A 75 16.15 4.40 -18.06
C VAL A 75 15.84 3.74 -16.70
N PRO A 76 16.77 3.00 -16.06
CA PRO A 76 16.52 2.43 -14.73
C PRO A 76 16.18 3.49 -13.68
N LEU A 77 16.82 4.67 -13.72
CA LEU A 77 16.53 5.77 -12.80
C LEU A 77 15.11 6.30 -13.01
N GLY A 78 14.68 6.45 -14.26
CA GLY A 78 13.30 6.82 -14.60
C GLY A 78 12.28 5.79 -14.12
N MET A 79 12.57 4.50 -14.29
CA MET A 79 11.68 3.40 -13.84
C MET A 79 11.58 3.31 -12.31
N LEU A 80 12.67 3.60 -11.58
CA LEU A 80 12.63 3.73 -10.12
C LEU A 80 11.76 4.91 -9.70
N GLY A 81 11.94 6.07 -10.31
CA GLY A 81 11.12 7.26 -10.05
C GLY A 81 9.63 7.01 -10.31
N PHE A 82 9.32 6.34 -11.41
CA PHE A 82 7.95 5.93 -11.74
C PHE A 82 7.37 4.97 -10.69
N GLY A 83 8.14 3.98 -10.24
CA GLY A 83 7.75 3.08 -9.16
C GLY A 83 7.38 3.85 -7.88
N ILE A 84 8.22 4.81 -7.48
CA ILE A 84 7.98 5.65 -6.30
C ILE A 84 6.70 6.49 -6.46
N ALA A 85 6.49 7.08 -7.64
CA ALA A 85 5.29 7.85 -7.94
C ALA A 85 4.02 6.98 -7.85
N LEU A 86 4.06 5.75 -8.38
CA LEU A 86 2.98 4.78 -8.26
C LEU A 86 2.63 4.49 -6.79
N VAL A 87 3.63 4.25 -5.94
CA VAL A 87 3.40 4.02 -4.50
C VAL A 87 2.77 5.26 -3.85
N ARG A 88 3.29 6.45 -4.12
CA ARG A 88 2.76 7.71 -3.58
C ARG A 88 1.32 7.96 -3.99
N ILE A 89 0.99 7.79 -5.26
CA ILE A 89 -0.37 7.99 -5.79
C ILE A 89 -1.32 6.92 -5.22
N GLY A 90 -0.88 5.66 -5.18
CA GLY A 90 -1.67 4.55 -4.61
C GLY A 90 -2.02 4.79 -3.14
N MET A 91 -1.05 5.22 -2.33
CA MET A 91 -1.29 5.58 -0.92
C MET A 91 -2.16 6.84 -0.77
N TRP A 92 -1.98 7.83 -1.65
CA TRP A 92 -2.81 9.04 -1.62
C TRP A 92 -4.28 8.73 -1.91
N MET A 93 -4.58 7.84 -2.85
CA MET A 93 -5.95 7.38 -3.11
C MET A 93 -6.54 6.62 -1.92
N ALA A 94 -5.72 5.94 -1.13
CA ALA A 94 -6.14 5.16 0.03
C ALA A 94 -6.21 5.98 1.34
N ARG A 95 -5.88 7.28 1.30
CA ARG A 95 -5.81 8.12 2.52
C ARG A 95 -7.15 8.27 3.22
N ASP A 96 -8.22 8.35 2.44
CA ASP A 96 -9.57 8.60 2.96
C ASP A 96 -10.21 7.32 3.51
N ASP A 97 -9.70 6.13 3.13
CA ASP A 97 -10.17 4.84 3.64
C ASP A 97 -10.04 4.75 5.15
N ARG A 98 -8.96 5.30 5.72
CA ARG A 98 -8.71 5.27 7.17
C ARG A 98 -9.80 6.04 7.93
N SER A 99 -10.13 7.24 7.45
CA SER A 99 -11.18 8.08 8.05
C SER A 99 -12.56 7.42 7.91
N ALA A 100 -12.85 6.85 6.74
CA ALA A 100 -14.12 6.19 6.47
C ALA A 100 -14.33 4.95 7.36
N ILE A 101 -13.28 4.15 7.57
CA ILE A 101 -13.33 2.99 8.48
C ILE A 101 -13.56 3.46 9.92
N SER A 102 -12.83 4.47 10.41
CA SER A 102 -13.03 4.96 11.78
C SER A 102 -14.43 5.52 12.01
N THR A 103 -14.97 6.28 11.05
CA THR A 103 -16.34 6.81 11.14
C THR A 103 -17.35 5.68 11.15
N MET A 104 -17.21 4.69 10.26
CA MET A 104 -18.13 3.55 10.21
C MET A 104 -18.10 2.72 11.50
N LEU A 105 -16.91 2.49 12.09
CA LEU A 105 -16.81 1.81 13.38
C LEU A 105 -17.46 2.62 14.51
N ALA A 106 -17.24 3.94 14.54
CA ALA A 106 -17.86 4.81 15.55
C ALA A 106 -19.40 4.80 15.44
N GLU A 107 -19.94 4.93 14.22
CA GLU A 107 -21.39 4.89 13.98
C GLU A 107 -22.00 3.53 14.35
N THR A 108 -21.33 2.42 14.00
CA THR A 108 -21.82 1.06 14.30
C THR A 108 -21.83 0.79 15.80
N LEU A 109 -20.81 1.25 16.53
CA LEU A 109 -20.73 1.08 17.99
C LEU A 109 -21.82 1.87 18.71
N VAL A 110 -22.01 3.15 18.33
CA VAL A 110 -23.06 4.00 18.92
C VAL A 110 -24.46 3.43 18.66
N ALA A 111 -24.70 2.89 17.46
CA ALA A 111 -25.97 2.25 17.14
C ALA A 111 -26.22 0.95 17.94
N GLY A 112 -25.16 0.28 18.40
CA GLY A 112 -25.24 -0.97 19.18
C GLY A 112 -25.39 -0.79 20.69
N GLU A 113 -25.13 0.42 21.21
CA GLU A 113 -25.23 0.74 22.65
C GLU A 113 -26.68 1.05 23.09
N ILE A 114 -27.62 1.12 22.13
CA ILE A 114 -29.06 1.20 22.38
C ILE A 114 -29.63 -0.22 22.50
N ARG A 115 -29.34 -0.92 23.60
CA ARG A 115 -30.14 -2.09 24.00
C ARG A 115 -30.08 -2.37 25.50
#